data_AF-A0A2E2RH94-F1
#
_entry.id   AF-A0A2E2RH94-F1
#
_cell.length_a   1.000
_cell.length_b   1.000
_cell.length_c   1.000
_cell.angle_alpha   90.00
_cell.angle_beta   90.00
_cell.angle_gamma   90.00
#
_symmetry.space_group_name_H-M   'P 1'
#
loop_
_entity.id
_entity.type
_entity.pdbx_description
1 polymer ?
#
loop_
_entity_poly.entity_id
_entity_poly.type
_entity_poly.pdbx_seq_one_letter_code
_entity_poly.pdbx_strand_id
1 'polypeptide(L)'
;MVVAADISAALLRPHLTPSKCDLHRPSRLRTGYRKRVFIQGVATAASPPLSYSRLMNKTLISIIALTTLLSVFAIACGSNSGDGPHEADLLRKITASDRIFTAEDFLAIGMKKAKEYDVTGLTGATSAIYGFWKPGGGESVEYEIRFYPSHDEAVSNGTSFADEVTGPDGAVASDDVTWKEGTRDRRTSGFTIGGGGGSLAVKYGDYIIHSNVLILCQGRDSAQSLDRCWALINGALGIGG
;
A
#
# COMPACT_ATOMS: atom_id res chain seq x y z
N MET A 1 4.45 49.72 -50.02
CA MET A 1 4.48 51.17 -49.70
C MET A 1 3.59 51.32 -48.46
N VAL A 2 4.07 51.50 -47.23
CA VAL A 2 5.40 51.86 -46.63
C VAL A 2 5.52 51.05 -45.30
N VAL A 3 6.50 50.17 -45.03
CA VAL A 3 7.91 50.30 -44.53
C VAL A 3 8.10 50.92 -43.12
N ALA A 4 8.98 50.28 -42.31
CA ALA A 4 9.64 50.69 -41.03
C ALA A 4 8.78 50.71 -39.73
N ALA A 5 9.28 50.44 -38.51
CA ALA A 5 10.49 49.76 -37.96
C ALA A 5 10.12 49.17 -36.55
N ASP A 6 10.74 48.12 -35.96
CA ASP A 6 12.11 47.85 -35.43
C ASP A 6 12.49 48.58 -34.10
N ILE A 7 12.84 47.80 -33.05
CA ILE A 7 13.95 47.99 -32.06
C ILE A 7 13.84 46.98 -30.88
N SER A 8 15.00 46.44 -30.48
CA SER A 8 15.24 45.44 -29.43
C SER A 8 15.06 45.88 -27.97
N ALA A 9 14.80 44.91 -27.09
CA ALA A 9 15.39 44.84 -25.74
C ALA A 9 15.58 43.37 -25.30
N ALA A 10 16.66 43.08 -24.57
CA ALA A 10 17.05 41.73 -24.14
C ALA A 10 17.02 41.59 -22.59
N LEU A 11 17.60 40.50 -22.08
CA LEU A 11 17.75 40.12 -20.65
C LEU A 11 16.47 39.48 -20.04
N LEU A 12 16.50 38.41 -19.22
CA LEU A 12 17.62 37.64 -18.64
C LEU A 12 17.16 36.17 -18.41
N ARG A 13 18.07 35.18 -18.53
CA ARG A 13 17.85 33.78 -18.06
C ARG A 13 18.66 33.52 -16.77
N PRO A 14 18.13 32.79 -15.78
CA PRO A 14 18.94 32.10 -14.78
C PRO A 14 19.16 30.64 -15.17
N HIS A 15 20.42 30.24 -15.31
CA HIS A 15 20.83 28.83 -15.24
C HIS A 15 20.86 28.38 -13.78
N LEU A 16 20.42 27.15 -13.50
CA LEU A 16 20.74 26.44 -12.26
C LEU A 16 21.45 25.13 -12.61
N THR A 17 22.63 24.94 -12.03
CA THR A 17 23.55 23.82 -12.31
C THR A 17 23.48 22.75 -11.23
N PRO A 18 23.74 21.47 -11.54
CA PRO A 18 23.78 20.41 -10.54
C PRO A 18 24.99 20.57 -9.59
N SER A 19 24.79 20.31 -8.30
CA SER A 19 25.82 20.33 -7.28
C SER A 19 26.63 19.02 -7.23
N LYS A 20 27.86 19.11 -6.70
CA LYS A 20 28.92 18.10 -6.84
C LYS A 20 28.82 16.92 -5.88
N CYS A 21 29.38 15.80 -6.33
CA CYS A 21 29.88 14.72 -5.50
C CYS A 21 31.05 15.20 -4.62
N ASP A 22 31.15 14.68 -3.39
CA ASP A 22 32.43 14.59 -2.67
C ASP A 22 32.50 13.29 -1.86
N LEU A 23 33.38 12.36 -2.30
CA LEU A 23 33.68 11.13 -1.57
C LEU A 23 34.76 11.41 -0.51
N HIS A 24 34.42 11.21 0.76
CA HIS A 24 35.39 11.34 1.84
C HIS A 24 36.14 10.01 2.08
N ARG A 25 37.43 9.97 1.75
CA ARG A 25 38.35 8.85 2.01
C ARG A 25 39.40 9.26 3.05
N PRO A 26 39.42 8.67 4.25
CA PRO A 26 40.50 8.89 5.22
C PRO A 26 41.82 8.27 4.77
N SER A 27 42.92 8.92 5.16
CA SER A 27 44.29 8.65 4.71
C SER A 27 45.04 7.62 5.57
N ARG A 28 46.06 7.03 4.96
CA ARG A 28 46.86 5.92 5.49
C ARG A 28 48.05 6.45 6.28
N LEU A 29 48.11 6.19 7.60
CA LEU A 29 49.30 6.51 8.42
C LEU A 29 50.24 5.30 8.55
N ARG A 30 51.54 5.56 8.33
CA ARG A 30 52.66 4.64 8.59
C ARG A 30 53.47 5.14 9.79
N THR A 31 53.77 4.24 10.72
CA THR A 31 54.98 4.12 11.59
C THR A 31 54.63 3.10 12.69
N GLY A 32 55.53 2.32 13.28
CA GLY A 32 56.96 2.16 13.03
C GLY A 32 57.65 1.48 14.23
N TYR A 33 57.97 0.19 14.09
CA TYR A 33 59.08 -0.52 14.77
C TYR A 33 59.24 -0.45 16.31
N ARG A 34 59.18 -1.62 16.98
CA ARG A 34 60.30 -2.14 17.81
C ARG A 34 60.08 -3.60 18.23
N LYS A 35 61.04 -4.47 17.90
CA LYS A 35 61.23 -5.76 18.60
C LYS A 35 61.78 -5.51 20.01
N ARG A 36 61.36 -6.31 21.00
CA ARG A 36 62.21 -6.75 22.11
C ARG A 36 62.06 -8.27 22.28
N VAL A 37 63.08 -8.86 22.86
CA VAL A 37 63.39 -10.30 22.86
C VAL A 37 63.53 -10.76 24.30
N PHE A 38 62.90 -11.90 24.64
CA PHE A 38 63.25 -12.90 25.69
C PHE A 38 63.49 -12.40 27.14
N ILE A 39 63.01 -13.07 28.19
CA ILE A 39 63.72 -14.17 28.91
C ILE A 39 62.75 -14.79 29.95
N GLN A 40 62.92 -16.10 30.14
CA GLN A 40 62.45 -17.00 31.23
C GLN A 40 61.95 -16.42 32.57
N GLY A 41 60.96 -17.14 33.14
CA GLY A 41 60.63 -17.13 34.56
C GLY A 41 59.67 -18.28 34.93
N VAL A 42 60.21 -19.42 35.37
CA VAL A 42 59.41 -20.54 35.90
C VAL A 42 59.20 -20.31 37.40
N ALA A 43 57.95 -20.27 37.84
CA ALA A 43 57.60 -20.29 39.26
C ALA A 43 56.33 -21.13 39.48
N THR A 44 56.52 -22.32 40.05
CA THR A 44 55.43 -23.20 40.50
C THR A 44 54.89 -22.72 41.84
N ALA A 45 53.58 -22.48 41.94
CA ALA A 45 52.90 -22.27 43.21
C ALA A 45 51.58 -23.07 43.22
N ALA A 46 51.51 -24.09 44.08
CA ALA A 46 50.30 -24.85 44.31
C ALA A 46 49.40 -24.13 45.32
N SER A 47 48.08 -24.14 45.08
CA SER A 47 47.04 -23.57 45.96
C SER A 47 45.76 -24.42 45.87
N PRO A 48 44.90 -24.44 46.91
CA PRO A 48 44.01 -25.57 47.20
C PRO A 48 42.68 -25.59 46.43
N PRO A 49 41.99 -26.74 46.35
CA PRO A 49 40.68 -26.84 45.71
C PRO A 49 39.57 -26.25 46.61
N LEU A 50 38.99 -25.11 46.19
CA LEU A 50 37.81 -24.54 46.83
C LEU A 50 36.52 -24.91 46.10
N SER A 51 35.50 -25.25 46.89
CA SER A 51 34.25 -25.89 46.45
C SER A 51 33.37 -24.98 45.59
N TYR A 52 33.42 -25.15 44.27
CA TYR A 52 32.66 -24.34 43.30
C TYR A 52 31.16 -24.69 43.19
N SER A 53 30.76 -25.90 43.61
CA SER A 53 29.43 -26.46 43.29
C SER A 53 28.24 -25.77 43.99
N ARG A 54 28.45 -25.10 45.13
CA ARG A 54 27.37 -24.43 45.89
C ARG A 54 27.16 -22.96 45.52
N LEU A 55 28.13 -22.31 44.88
CA LEU A 55 28.02 -20.91 44.48
C LEU A 55 27.30 -20.75 43.13
N MET A 56 27.62 -21.61 42.15
CA MET A 56 27.04 -21.54 40.81
C MET A 56 25.52 -21.67 40.80
N ASN A 57 24.91 -22.51 41.65
CA ASN A 57 23.44 -22.63 41.69
C ASN A 57 22.76 -21.33 42.18
N LYS A 58 23.34 -20.61 43.14
CA LYS A 58 22.74 -19.36 43.64
C LYS A 58 22.86 -18.22 42.63
N THR A 59 23.98 -18.14 41.92
CA THR A 59 24.18 -17.13 40.86
C THR A 59 23.37 -17.45 39.61
N LEU A 60 23.28 -18.73 39.19
CA LEU A 60 22.46 -19.15 38.05
C LEU A 60 20.96 -18.88 38.27
N ILE A 61 20.40 -19.21 39.44
CA ILE A 61 19.00 -18.91 39.76
C ILE A 61 18.75 -17.39 39.73
N SER A 62 19.68 -16.57 40.25
CA SER A 62 19.58 -15.11 40.21
C SER A 62 19.68 -14.53 38.80
N ILE A 63 20.44 -15.13 37.89
CA ILE A 63 20.54 -14.70 36.49
C ILE A 63 19.26 -15.05 35.74
N ILE A 64 18.73 -16.27 35.91
CA ILE A 64 17.48 -16.71 35.28
C ILE A 64 16.31 -15.82 35.71
N ALA A 65 16.19 -15.52 37.02
CA ALA A 65 15.14 -14.65 37.55
C ALA A 65 15.21 -13.20 37.00
N LEU A 66 16.42 -12.70 36.71
CA LEU A 66 16.60 -11.37 36.13
C LEU A 66 16.26 -11.35 34.62
N THR A 67 16.56 -12.41 33.88
CA THR A 67 16.20 -12.50 32.46
C THR A 67 14.70 -12.68 32.24
N THR A 68 13.99 -13.40 33.11
CA THR A 68 12.52 -13.57 33.01
C THR A 68 11.73 -12.30 33.33
N LEU A 69 12.32 -11.35 34.05
CA LEU A 69 11.67 -10.07 34.35
C LEU A 69 11.72 -9.08 33.17
N LEU A 70 12.69 -9.25 32.25
CA LEU A 70 12.87 -8.39 31.08
C LEU A 70 11.97 -8.77 29.89
N SER A 71 11.46 -10.01 29.85
CA SER A 71 10.60 -10.51 28.76
C SER A 71 9.13 -10.08 28.83
N VAL A 72 8.71 -9.32 29.85
CA VAL A 72 7.30 -8.93 30.07
C VAL A 72 6.93 -7.61 29.35
N PHE A 73 7.89 -6.87 28.80
CA PHE A 73 7.67 -5.58 28.13
C PHE A 73 7.41 -5.65 26.61
N ALA A 74 7.28 -6.85 26.03
CA ALA A 74 7.07 -7.03 24.59
C ALA A 74 5.61 -6.97 24.11
N ILE A 75 4.65 -6.59 24.97
CA ILE A 75 3.22 -6.42 24.61
C ILE A 75 2.74 -5.03 25.02
N ALA A 76 3.27 -4.01 24.35
CA ALA A 76 2.83 -2.61 24.50
C ALA A 76 3.09 -1.77 23.24
N CYS A 77 2.82 -2.30 22.04
CA CYS A 77 2.72 -1.47 20.83
C CYS A 77 1.30 -0.90 20.73
N GLY A 78 0.99 0.05 21.62
CA GLY A 78 -0.25 0.82 21.60
C GLY A 78 -0.12 2.02 20.65
N SER A 79 -1.05 2.09 19.70
CA SER A 79 -1.50 3.28 18.96
C SER A 79 -0.50 4.43 18.79
N ASN A 80 0.20 4.47 17.65
CA ASN A 80 0.63 5.74 17.06
C ASN A 80 -0.42 6.19 16.05
N SER A 81 -0.99 7.38 16.25
CA SER A 81 -1.90 8.04 15.30
C SER A 81 -1.11 8.51 14.08
N GLY A 82 -0.79 7.59 13.17
CA GLY A 82 -0.18 7.88 11.87
C GLY A 82 -1.25 7.81 10.78
N ASP A 83 -1.62 8.96 10.23
CA ASP A 83 -2.58 9.06 9.13
C ASP A 83 -1.89 8.68 7.81
N GLY A 84 -1.75 7.39 7.59
CA GLY A 84 -1.19 6.77 6.39
C GLY A 84 -1.66 5.32 6.31
N PRO A 85 -1.83 4.75 5.11
CA PRO A 85 -2.35 3.40 4.95
C PRO A 85 -1.45 2.40 5.69
N HIS A 86 -2.05 1.63 6.60
CA HIS A 86 -1.34 0.52 7.23
C HIS A 86 -0.90 -0.46 6.12
N GLU A 87 0.36 -0.92 6.16
CA GLU A 87 0.86 -2.00 5.27
C GLU A 87 -0.09 -3.21 5.25
N ALA A 88 -0.74 -3.51 6.39
CA ALA A 88 -1.75 -4.55 6.50
C ALA A 88 -3.00 -4.31 5.63
N ASP A 89 -3.43 -3.06 5.41
CA ASP A 89 -4.56 -2.73 4.53
C ASP A 89 -4.15 -2.71 3.05
N LEU A 90 -2.92 -2.33 2.72
CA LEU A 90 -2.38 -2.52 1.36
C LEU A 90 -2.34 -4.01 0.99
N LEU A 91 -1.93 -4.87 1.92
CA LEU A 91 -2.00 -6.33 1.79
C LEU A 91 -3.43 -6.88 1.74
N ARG A 92 -4.45 -6.12 2.17
CA ARG A 92 -5.88 -6.45 2.01
C ARG A 92 -6.49 -5.97 0.68
N LYS A 93 -5.74 -5.22 -0.15
CA LYS A 93 -6.23 -4.75 -1.47
C LYS A 93 -5.97 -5.72 -2.61
N ILE A 94 -4.78 -6.34 -2.65
CA ILE A 94 -4.36 -7.20 -3.77
C ILE A 94 -4.22 -8.64 -3.28
N THR A 95 -4.91 -9.58 -3.93
CA THR A 95 -4.90 -10.99 -3.54
C THR A 95 -4.94 -11.88 -4.79
N ALA A 96 -3.89 -12.68 -4.98
CA ALA A 96 -3.86 -13.72 -6.01
C ALA A 96 -4.71 -14.94 -5.60
N SER A 97 -5.33 -15.58 -6.59
CA SER A 97 -6.10 -16.83 -6.43
C SER A 97 -6.23 -17.51 -7.79
N ASP A 98 -6.24 -18.84 -7.82
CA ASP A 98 -6.33 -19.64 -9.05
C ASP A 98 -7.72 -19.57 -9.74
N ARG A 99 -8.73 -19.01 -9.06
CA ARG A 99 -10.08 -18.83 -9.63
C ARG A 99 -10.12 -17.64 -10.58
N ILE A 100 -10.49 -17.89 -11.83
CA ILE A 100 -10.93 -16.84 -12.77
C ILE A 100 -12.41 -16.56 -12.54
N PHE A 101 -12.76 -15.30 -12.29
CA PHE A 101 -14.12 -14.81 -12.13
C PHE A 101 -14.71 -14.32 -13.44
N THR A 102 -16.02 -14.51 -13.62
CA THR A 102 -16.82 -13.93 -14.70
C THR A 102 -17.95 -13.06 -14.16
N ALA A 103 -18.68 -12.35 -15.03
CA ALA A 103 -19.84 -11.54 -14.62
C ALA A 103 -20.93 -12.41 -13.96
N GLU A 104 -21.09 -13.64 -14.43
CA GLU A 104 -22.09 -14.60 -13.98
C GLU A 104 -21.90 -14.99 -12.50
N ASP A 105 -20.65 -15.05 -12.00
CA ASP A 105 -20.37 -15.32 -10.58
C ASP A 105 -21.03 -14.27 -9.66
N PHE A 106 -20.98 -13.00 -10.06
CA PHE A 106 -21.58 -11.90 -9.31
C PHE A 106 -23.10 -11.83 -9.53
N LEU A 107 -23.59 -12.12 -10.74
CA LEU A 107 -25.02 -12.18 -11.02
C LEU A 107 -25.71 -13.34 -10.26
N ALA A 108 -25.04 -14.47 -10.09
CA ALA A 108 -25.55 -15.65 -9.38
C ALA A 108 -25.85 -15.36 -7.89
N ILE A 109 -25.10 -14.46 -7.26
CA ILE A 109 -25.34 -14.01 -5.87
C ILE A 109 -26.35 -12.87 -5.76
N GLY A 110 -27.04 -12.53 -6.87
CA GLY A 110 -28.08 -11.52 -6.92
C GLY A 110 -27.60 -10.09 -7.14
N MET A 111 -26.33 -9.87 -7.57
CA MET A 111 -25.93 -8.55 -8.08
C MET A 111 -26.76 -8.23 -9.31
N LYS A 112 -27.23 -6.99 -9.42
CA LYS A 112 -27.96 -6.50 -10.59
C LYS A 112 -27.02 -5.69 -11.46
N LYS A 113 -26.63 -6.22 -12.63
CA LYS A 113 -25.93 -5.45 -13.66
C LYS A 113 -26.87 -4.34 -14.16
N ALA A 114 -26.45 -3.09 -14.00
CA ALA A 114 -27.15 -1.91 -14.47
C ALA A 114 -26.60 -1.43 -15.82
N LYS A 115 -25.29 -1.60 -16.06
CA LYS A 115 -24.62 -1.31 -17.33
C LYS A 115 -23.48 -2.29 -17.59
N GLU A 116 -23.12 -2.37 -18.86
CA GLU A 116 -21.90 -2.96 -19.37
C GLU A 116 -21.18 -1.85 -20.13
N TYR A 117 -19.90 -1.65 -19.85
CA TYR A 117 -19.11 -0.54 -20.36
C TYR A 117 -18.33 -0.93 -21.61
N ASP A 118 -18.16 0.02 -22.53
CA ASP A 118 -17.16 -0.09 -23.58
C ASP A 118 -15.76 0.03 -22.97
N VAL A 119 -15.00 -1.06 -23.04
CA VAL A 119 -13.61 -1.14 -22.55
C VAL A 119 -12.59 -0.49 -23.50
N THR A 120 -13.04 0.12 -24.60
CA THR A 120 -12.17 0.93 -25.47
C THR A 120 -11.49 2.04 -24.65
N GLY A 121 -10.15 1.97 -24.57
CA GLY A 121 -9.32 2.88 -23.76
C GLY A 121 -9.05 2.42 -22.32
N LEU A 122 -9.66 1.33 -21.85
CA LEU A 122 -9.31 0.65 -20.61
C LEU A 122 -8.34 -0.52 -20.94
N THR A 123 -7.05 -0.23 -20.95
CA THR A 123 -6.01 -1.20 -21.35
C THR A 123 -6.10 -2.50 -20.54
N GLY A 124 -5.95 -3.65 -21.21
CA GLY A 124 -5.91 -4.98 -20.61
C GLY A 124 -7.28 -5.56 -20.19
N ALA A 125 -8.33 -4.76 -20.07
CA ALA A 125 -9.64 -5.25 -19.65
C ALA A 125 -10.36 -6.02 -20.76
N THR A 126 -10.98 -7.14 -20.41
CA THR A 126 -11.81 -7.97 -21.30
C THR A 126 -13.29 -7.57 -21.25
N SER A 127 -13.77 -7.10 -20.10
CA SER A 127 -15.07 -6.47 -19.93
C SER A 127 -15.10 -5.60 -18.67
N ALA A 128 -16.07 -4.70 -18.57
CA ALA A 128 -16.35 -3.97 -17.34
C ALA A 128 -17.86 -3.78 -17.16
N ILE A 129 -18.35 -3.93 -15.93
CA ILE A 129 -19.77 -3.80 -15.60
C ILE A 129 -19.96 -2.86 -14.42
N TYR A 130 -21.11 -2.18 -14.43
CA TYR A 130 -21.61 -1.41 -13.30
C TYR A 130 -22.91 -2.01 -12.80
N GLY A 131 -23.08 -2.10 -11.49
CA GLY A 131 -24.26 -2.67 -10.90
C GLY A 131 -24.37 -2.42 -9.41
N PHE A 132 -25.34 -3.05 -8.80
CA PHE A 132 -25.61 -2.93 -7.37
C PHE A 132 -26.02 -4.26 -6.75
N TRP A 133 -25.59 -4.45 -5.51
CA TRP A 133 -25.86 -5.63 -4.71
C TRP A 133 -26.17 -5.22 -3.26
N LYS A 134 -26.80 -6.12 -2.50
CA LYS A 134 -27.20 -5.91 -1.12
C LYS A 134 -26.52 -6.93 -0.21
N PRO A 135 -25.34 -6.61 0.35
CA PRO A 135 -24.69 -7.46 1.36
C PRO A 135 -25.67 -7.78 2.49
N GLY A 136 -25.89 -9.07 2.77
CA GLY A 136 -26.83 -9.53 3.81
C GLY A 136 -28.28 -9.03 3.67
N GLY A 137 -28.71 -8.60 2.47
CA GLY A 137 -30.04 -8.03 2.23
C GLY A 137 -30.23 -6.57 2.68
N GLY A 138 -29.16 -5.90 3.14
CA GLY A 138 -29.21 -4.54 3.68
C GLY A 138 -29.36 -3.42 2.65
N GLU A 139 -28.52 -2.40 2.80
CA GLU A 139 -28.44 -1.26 1.89
C GLU A 139 -27.91 -1.66 0.50
N SER A 140 -28.33 -0.92 -0.52
CA SER A 140 -27.87 -1.18 -1.90
C SER A 140 -26.52 -0.51 -2.10
N VAL A 141 -25.48 -1.31 -2.25
CA VAL A 141 -24.11 -0.87 -2.54
C VAL A 141 -23.89 -0.90 -4.05
N GLU A 142 -23.24 0.14 -4.58
CA GLU A 142 -22.88 0.24 -6.00
C GLU A 142 -21.44 -0.22 -6.22
N TYR A 143 -21.22 -0.91 -7.34
CA TYR A 143 -19.95 -1.56 -7.69
C TYR A 143 -19.63 -1.33 -9.17
N GLU A 144 -18.35 -1.12 -9.46
CA GLU A 144 -17.78 -1.27 -10.79
C GLU A 144 -16.80 -2.44 -10.76
N ILE A 145 -17.00 -3.42 -11.63
CA ILE A 145 -16.15 -4.61 -11.75
C ILE A 145 -15.51 -4.60 -13.13
N ARG A 146 -14.18 -4.64 -13.17
CA ARG A 146 -13.35 -4.73 -14.37
C ARG A 146 -12.72 -6.11 -14.42
N PHE A 147 -12.90 -6.81 -15.52
CA PHE A 147 -12.39 -8.17 -15.74
C PHE A 147 -11.15 -8.11 -16.61
N TYR A 148 -10.14 -8.89 -16.24
CA TYR A 148 -8.88 -9.05 -16.97
C TYR A 148 -8.65 -10.53 -17.30
N PRO A 149 -7.70 -10.86 -18.18
CA PRO A 149 -7.35 -12.26 -18.49
C PRO A 149 -6.72 -13.02 -17.32
N SER A 150 -6.03 -12.33 -16.41
CA SER A 150 -5.30 -12.90 -15.28
C SER A 150 -5.15 -11.89 -14.14
N HIS A 151 -4.61 -12.36 -13.00
CA HIS A 151 -4.24 -11.49 -11.88
C HIS A 151 -3.17 -10.46 -12.25
N ASP A 152 -2.10 -10.90 -12.92
CA ASP A 152 -0.98 -10.04 -13.30
C ASP A 152 -1.43 -8.94 -14.28
N GLU A 153 -2.38 -9.23 -15.16
CA GLU A 153 -3.01 -8.26 -16.05
C GLU A 153 -3.87 -7.25 -15.27
N ALA A 154 -4.66 -7.70 -14.29
CA ALA A 154 -5.45 -6.80 -13.43
C ALA A 154 -4.55 -5.85 -12.62
N VAL A 155 -3.44 -6.35 -12.08
CA VAL A 155 -2.46 -5.55 -11.32
C VAL A 155 -1.69 -4.60 -12.24
N SER A 156 -1.13 -5.07 -13.35
CA SER A 156 -0.27 -4.25 -14.21
C SER A 156 -1.04 -3.22 -15.05
N ASN A 157 -2.22 -3.57 -15.56
CA ASN A 157 -2.99 -2.73 -16.46
C ASN A 157 -4.20 -2.05 -15.80
N GLY A 158 -4.71 -2.56 -14.67
CA GLY A 158 -5.91 -2.01 -14.02
C GLY A 158 -5.65 -0.98 -12.92
N THR A 159 -4.54 -1.10 -12.18
CA THR A 159 -4.23 -0.32 -10.97
C THR A 159 -4.28 1.20 -11.22
N SER A 160 -3.61 1.72 -12.26
CA SER A 160 -3.59 3.16 -12.54
C SER A 160 -4.97 3.76 -12.80
N PHE A 161 -5.80 3.08 -13.60
CA PHE A 161 -7.19 3.50 -13.86
C PHE A 161 -8.11 3.38 -12.64
N ALA A 162 -7.68 2.73 -11.56
CA ALA A 162 -8.42 2.62 -10.31
C ALA A 162 -7.96 3.71 -9.32
N ASP A 163 -6.66 3.91 -9.20
CA ASP A 163 -6.06 5.01 -8.42
C ASP A 163 -6.55 6.39 -8.93
N GLU A 164 -6.71 6.58 -10.24
CA GLU A 164 -7.25 7.82 -10.84
C GLU A 164 -8.63 8.23 -10.29
N VAL A 165 -9.46 7.28 -9.85
CA VAL A 165 -10.91 7.49 -9.63
C VAL A 165 -11.42 6.99 -8.27
N THR A 166 -10.52 6.71 -7.33
CA THR A 166 -10.84 6.23 -5.98
C THR A 166 -10.16 7.07 -4.90
N GLY A 167 -10.63 6.93 -3.66
CA GLY A 167 -10.08 7.65 -2.51
C GLY A 167 -10.53 9.12 -2.43
N PRO A 168 -9.96 9.91 -1.50
CA PRO A 168 -10.40 11.29 -1.24
C PRO A 168 -10.18 12.26 -2.41
N ASP A 169 -9.09 12.06 -3.17
CA ASP A 169 -8.63 12.96 -4.24
C ASP A 169 -8.93 12.43 -5.66
N GLY A 170 -9.75 11.38 -5.77
CA GLY A 170 -10.09 10.75 -7.05
C GLY A 170 -10.80 11.70 -8.03
N ALA A 171 -10.53 11.53 -9.32
CA ALA A 171 -11.06 12.37 -10.38
C ALA A 171 -12.58 12.17 -10.62
N VAL A 172 -13.33 13.28 -10.63
CA VAL A 172 -14.79 13.31 -10.83
C VAL A 172 -15.23 13.98 -12.14
N ALA A 173 -14.31 14.61 -12.88
CA ALA A 173 -14.55 15.23 -14.18
C ALA A 173 -13.95 14.39 -15.31
N SER A 174 -14.55 14.48 -16.51
CA SER A 174 -14.15 13.66 -17.66
C SER A 174 -12.88 14.13 -18.37
N ASP A 175 -12.28 15.24 -17.93
CA ASP A 175 -10.99 15.72 -18.43
C ASP A 175 -9.82 15.35 -17.49
N ASP A 176 -10.13 14.91 -16.26
CA ASP A 176 -9.16 14.49 -15.25
C ASP A 176 -8.95 12.96 -15.20
N VAL A 177 -9.59 12.20 -16.10
CA VAL A 177 -9.50 10.72 -16.18
C VAL A 177 -9.00 10.26 -17.56
N THR A 178 -8.18 9.20 -17.57
CA THR A 178 -7.68 8.60 -18.80
C THR A 178 -8.77 7.82 -19.53
N TRP A 179 -9.62 7.07 -18.80
CA TRP A 179 -10.75 6.32 -19.36
C TRP A 179 -12.10 6.98 -19.03
N LYS A 180 -12.75 7.54 -20.06
CA LYS A 180 -13.95 8.39 -19.93
C LYS A 180 -15.27 7.64 -19.83
N GLU A 181 -15.33 6.37 -20.23
CA GLU A 181 -16.56 5.58 -20.08
C GLU A 181 -16.80 5.31 -18.58
N GLY A 182 -18.04 5.46 -18.12
CA GLY A 182 -18.40 5.36 -16.71
C GLY A 182 -18.09 6.56 -15.80
N THR A 183 -17.41 7.64 -16.23
CA THR A 183 -17.06 8.78 -15.32
C THR A 183 -18.24 9.33 -14.53
N ARG A 184 -19.43 9.42 -15.16
CA ARG A 184 -20.66 9.90 -14.51
C ARG A 184 -21.15 8.97 -13.39
N ASP A 185 -20.83 7.68 -13.47
CA ASP A 185 -21.25 6.67 -12.50
C ASP A 185 -20.22 6.48 -11.37
N ARG A 186 -18.95 6.91 -11.55
CA ARG A 186 -17.89 6.92 -10.53
C ARG A 186 -17.99 8.08 -9.54
N ARG A 187 -18.85 9.05 -9.82
CA ARG A 187 -19.10 10.22 -8.97
C ARG A 187 -20.50 10.19 -8.37
N THR A 188 -20.70 11.00 -7.35
CA THR A 188 -21.99 11.22 -6.69
C THR A 188 -22.16 12.70 -6.37
N SER A 189 -23.39 13.13 -6.14
CA SER A 189 -23.75 14.51 -5.77
C SER A 189 -24.42 14.49 -4.39
N GLY A 190 -23.62 14.57 -3.32
CA GLY A 190 -24.13 14.47 -1.95
C GLY A 190 -23.05 14.20 -0.90
N PHE A 191 -23.50 14.05 0.36
CA PHE A 191 -22.70 13.97 1.59
C PHE A 191 -21.92 12.64 1.72
N THR A 192 -20.95 12.47 0.82
CA THR A 192 -19.98 11.35 0.76
C THR A 192 -18.56 11.91 0.93
N ILE A 193 -17.50 11.20 0.51
CA ILE A 193 -16.11 11.64 0.75
C ILE A 193 -15.89 13.04 0.17
N GLY A 194 -15.57 14.02 1.03
CA GLY A 194 -15.40 15.43 0.65
C GLY A 194 -16.67 16.16 0.17
N GLY A 195 -17.82 15.49 0.10
CA GLY A 195 -19.02 15.94 -0.62
C GLY A 195 -19.92 16.94 0.12
N GLY A 196 -19.45 18.18 0.30
CA GLY A 196 -20.29 19.27 0.80
C GLY A 196 -21.27 19.81 -0.26
N GLY A 197 -22.57 19.83 0.05
CA GLY A 197 -23.55 20.77 -0.52
C GLY A 197 -23.61 20.91 -2.05
N GLY A 198 -23.94 19.84 -2.78
CA GLY A 198 -24.21 19.90 -4.23
C GLY A 198 -22.99 19.79 -5.14
N SER A 199 -21.77 19.77 -4.58
CA SER A 199 -20.54 19.45 -5.31
C SER A 199 -20.50 17.99 -5.76
N LEU A 200 -19.74 17.72 -6.82
CA LEU A 200 -19.40 16.36 -7.24
C LEU A 200 -18.36 15.78 -6.26
N ALA A 201 -18.56 14.54 -5.85
CA ALA A 201 -17.69 13.79 -4.95
C ALA A 201 -17.38 12.40 -5.52
N VAL A 202 -16.25 11.83 -5.10
CA VAL A 202 -15.86 10.45 -5.42
C VAL A 202 -16.85 9.48 -4.79
N LYS A 203 -17.34 8.50 -5.56
CA LYS A 203 -18.26 7.46 -5.05
C LYS A 203 -17.51 6.32 -4.34
N TYR A 204 -16.33 6.00 -4.85
CA TYR A 204 -15.59 4.79 -4.51
C TYR A 204 -14.43 5.12 -3.57
N GLY A 205 -14.56 4.71 -2.30
CA GLY A 205 -13.55 5.02 -1.28
C GLY A 205 -12.24 4.27 -1.49
N ASP A 206 -12.28 3.13 -2.18
CA ASP A 206 -11.13 2.31 -2.56
C ASP A 206 -11.53 1.23 -3.58
N TYR A 207 -10.59 0.36 -3.95
CA TYR A 207 -10.79 -0.83 -4.75
C TYR A 207 -10.00 -2.03 -4.22
N ILE A 208 -10.37 -3.24 -4.68
CA ILE A 208 -9.56 -4.45 -4.52
C ILE A 208 -9.20 -5.05 -5.90
N ILE A 209 -8.13 -5.84 -5.94
CA ILE A 209 -7.79 -6.74 -7.04
C ILE A 209 -7.78 -8.16 -6.45
N HIS A 210 -8.73 -9.00 -6.86
CA HIS A 210 -8.84 -10.37 -6.39
C HIS A 210 -8.84 -11.33 -7.58
N SER A 211 -7.79 -12.13 -7.71
CA SER A 211 -7.45 -12.81 -8.98
C SER A 211 -7.55 -11.84 -10.17
N ASN A 212 -8.30 -12.19 -11.21
CA ASN A 212 -8.43 -11.46 -12.48
C ASN A 212 -9.45 -10.31 -12.47
N VAL A 213 -10.05 -9.96 -11.33
CA VAL A 213 -11.01 -8.85 -11.23
C VAL A 213 -10.48 -7.70 -10.38
N LEU A 214 -10.69 -6.49 -10.88
CA LEU A 214 -10.53 -5.24 -10.14
C LEU A 214 -11.92 -4.70 -9.83
N ILE A 215 -12.23 -4.48 -8.55
CA ILE A 215 -13.55 -4.09 -8.05
C ILE A 215 -13.44 -2.76 -7.31
N LEU A 216 -14.12 -1.73 -7.80
CA LEU A 216 -14.29 -0.45 -7.10
C LEU A 216 -15.60 -0.50 -6.32
N CYS A 217 -15.53 -0.16 -5.03
CA CYS A 217 -16.67 -0.30 -4.11
C CYS A 217 -17.12 1.04 -3.53
N GLN A 218 -18.43 1.27 -3.51
CA GLN A 218 -18.97 2.49 -2.91
C GLN A 218 -18.61 2.54 -1.42
N GLY A 219 -18.11 3.66 -0.92
CA GLY A 219 -17.73 3.82 0.49
C GLY A 219 -17.53 5.28 0.88
N ARG A 220 -17.67 5.60 2.18
CA ARG A 220 -17.39 6.94 2.74
C ARG A 220 -15.92 7.13 3.14
N ASP A 221 -15.15 6.06 3.10
CA ASP A 221 -13.73 5.96 3.40
C ASP A 221 -13.22 4.65 2.78
N SER A 222 -11.90 4.44 2.82
CA SER A 222 -11.28 3.21 2.29
C SER A 222 -11.77 1.97 3.05
N ALA A 223 -11.81 2.00 4.39
CA ALA A 223 -12.21 0.85 5.20
C ALA A 223 -13.61 0.33 4.85
N GLN A 224 -14.61 1.22 4.78
CA GLN A 224 -15.98 0.86 4.37
C GLN A 224 -16.03 0.35 2.92
N SER A 225 -15.22 0.89 2.02
CA SER A 225 -15.12 0.41 0.64
C SER A 225 -14.58 -1.02 0.58
N LEU A 226 -13.46 -1.27 1.25
CA LEU A 226 -12.78 -2.57 1.28
C LEU A 226 -13.67 -3.65 1.90
N ASP A 227 -14.36 -3.37 3.01
CA ASP A 227 -15.27 -4.33 3.64
C ASP A 227 -16.46 -4.69 2.72
N ARG A 228 -16.98 -3.72 1.95
CA ARG A 228 -18.04 -3.96 0.94
C ARG A 228 -17.55 -4.74 -0.27
N CYS A 229 -16.29 -4.54 -0.68
CA CYS A 229 -15.59 -5.32 -1.71
C CYS A 229 -15.39 -6.77 -1.28
N TRP A 230 -14.91 -7.00 -0.06
CA TRP A 230 -14.72 -8.33 0.49
C TRP A 230 -16.05 -9.07 0.73
N ALA A 231 -17.12 -8.37 1.12
CA ALA A 231 -18.46 -8.95 1.17
C ALA A 231 -18.92 -9.49 -0.19
N LEU A 232 -18.64 -8.77 -1.29
CA LEU A 232 -19.00 -9.19 -2.65
C LEU A 232 -18.21 -10.44 -3.10
N ILE A 233 -16.89 -10.46 -2.87
CA ILE A 233 -16.04 -11.62 -3.16
C ILE A 233 -16.45 -12.84 -2.33
N ASN A 234 -16.68 -12.67 -1.02
CA ASN A 234 -17.11 -13.76 -0.14
C ASN A 234 -18.48 -14.32 -0.55
N GLY A 235 -19.38 -13.47 -1.06
CA GLY A 235 -20.61 -13.90 -1.71
C GLY A 235 -20.32 -14.78 -2.93
N ALA A 236 -19.53 -14.29 -3.89
CA ALA A 236 -19.22 -14.99 -5.15
C ALA A 236 -18.44 -16.32 -4.95
N LEU A 237 -17.70 -16.42 -3.85
CA LEU A 237 -17.03 -17.66 -3.41
C LEU A 237 -17.94 -18.60 -2.61
N GLY A 238 -19.14 -18.17 -2.19
CA GLY A 238 -20.06 -18.96 -1.36
C GLY A 238 -19.61 -19.11 0.11
N ILE A 239 -18.78 -18.19 0.61
CA ILE A 239 -18.14 -18.27 1.95
C ILE A 239 -18.99 -17.60 3.05
N GLY A 240 -20.08 -16.90 2.70
CA GLY A 240 -20.91 -16.14 3.64
C GLY A 240 -22.42 -16.26 3.41
N GLY A 241 -22.94 -17.49 3.36
CA GLY A 241 -24.38 -17.79 3.33
C GLY A 241 -24.96 -18.02 4.73
#